data_AF-A0A392UHI5-F1
#
_entry.id   AF-A0A392UHI5-F1
#
_cell.length_a   1.000
_cell.length_b   1.000
_cell.length_c   1.000
_cell.angle_alpha   90.00
_cell.angle_beta   90.00
_cell.angle_gamma   90.00
#
_symmetry.space_group_name_H-M   'P 1'
#
loop_
_entity.id
_entity.type
_entity.pdbx_description
1 polymer ?
#
loop_
_entity_poly.entity_id
_entity_poly.type
_entity_poly.pdbx_seq_one_letter_code
_entity_poly.pdbx_strand_id
1 'polypeptide(L)' 'MEIVLADQSILRPRGEIKDVIVKIKDLAFPVDFVIVDIEEDVDIPIILGRPFLATSRAIIDMEKEELKLRMGN' A
#
# COMPACT_ATOMS: atom_id res chain seq x y z
N MET A 1 16.14 -0.60 -7.96
CA MET A 1 14.69 -0.37 -8.16
C MET A 1 14.45 1.12 -8.00
N GLU A 2 13.68 1.73 -8.88
CA GLU A 2 13.33 3.16 -8.80
C GLU A 2 11.80 3.26 -8.92
N ILE A 3 11.19 4.19 -8.17
CA ILE A 3 9.75 4.47 -8.23
C ILE A 3 9.59 5.80 -8.97
N VAL A 4 8.77 5.79 -10.02
CA VAL A 4 8.38 7.03 -10.72
C VAL A 4 7.03 7.48 -10.16
N LEU A 5 7.00 8.68 -9.60
CA LEU A 5 5.79 9.29 -9.07
C LEU A 5 4.94 9.91 -10.20
N ALA A 6 3.72 10.32 -9.86
CA ALA A 6 2.77 10.88 -10.84
C ALA A 6 3.27 12.19 -11.48
N ASP A 7 4.09 12.95 -10.76
CA ASP A 7 4.77 14.16 -11.23
C ASP A 7 6.06 13.89 -12.01
N GLN A 8 6.35 12.60 -12.29
CA GLN A 8 7.56 12.12 -12.96
C GLN A 8 8.86 12.26 -12.15
N SER A 9 8.77 12.66 -10.88
CA SER A 9 9.93 12.59 -9.98
C SER A 9 10.31 11.14 -9.72
N ILE A 10 11.61 10.93 -9.48
CA ILE A 10 12.17 9.60 -9.23
C ILE A 10 12.49 9.49 -7.75
N LEU A 11 11.81 8.56 -7.09
CA LEU A 11 12.09 8.19 -5.72
C LEU A 11 12.96 6.92 -5.69
N ARG A 12 14.04 6.98 -4.92
CA ARG A 12 14.93 5.85 -4.68
C ARG A 12 14.59 5.20 -3.35
N PRO A 13 14.13 3.93 -3.35
CA PRO A 13 13.88 3.20 -2.13
C PRO A 13 15.13 3.06 -1.26
N ARG A 14 14.93 3.16 0.05
CA ARG A 14 15.92 2.78 1.06
C ARG A 14 16.11 1.27 1.11
N GLY A 15 15.04 0.52 0.87
CA GLY A 15 15.05 -0.94 0.88
C GLY A 15 13.67 -1.54 0.66
N GLU A 16 13.60 -2.85 0.82
CA GLU A 16 12.37 -3.63 0.80
C GLU A 16 12.24 -4.45 2.08
N ILE A 17 11.01 -4.66 2.54
CA ILE A 17 10.70 -5.62 3.59
C ILE A 17 9.70 -6.62 3.03
N LYS A 18 10.01 -7.90 3.18
CA LYS A 18 9.24 -9.01 2.60
C LYS A 18 8.47 -9.77 3.68
N ASP A 19 7.42 -10.45 3.23
CA ASP A 19 6.64 -11.38 4.04
C ASP A 19 6.02 -10.75 5.30
N VAL A 20 5.63 -9.47 5.21
CA VAL A 20 5.01 -8.74 6.32
C VAL A 20 3.52 -9.05 6.37
N ILE A 21 3.02 -9.39 7.56
CA ILE A 21 1.58 -9.52 7.79
C ILE A 21 0.99 -8.17 8.18
N VAL A 22 0.11 -7.65 7.33
CA VAL A 22 -0.66 -6.43 7.61
C VAL A 22 -2.04 -6.81 8.12
N LYS A 23 -2.36 -6.40 9.34
CA LYS A 23 -3.69 -6.57 9.91
C LYS A 23 -4.53 -5.32 9.69
N ILE A 24 -5.65 -5.48 9.02
CA ILE A 24 -6.66 -4.42 8.83
C ILE A 24 -7.98 -4.94 9.38
N LYS A 25 -8.41 -4.37 10.52
CA LYS A 25 -9.53 -4.90 11.32
C LYS A 25 -9.31 -6.39 11.63
N ASP A 26 -10.16 -7.27 11.10
CA ASP A 26 -10.11 -8.71 11.34
C ASP A 26 -9.43 -9.51 10.21
N LEU A 27 -8.94 -8.82 9.17
CA LEU A 27 -8.26 -9.43 8.03
C LEU A 27 -6.74 -9.31 8.16
N ALA A 28 -6.01 -10.31 7.69
CA ALA A 28 -4.55 -10.34 7.72
C ALA A 28 -4.00 -10.74 6.34
N PHE A 29 -3.19 -9.88 5.73
CA PHE A 29 -2.66 -10.09 4.39
C PHE A 29 -1.13 -10.17 4.43
N PRO A 30 -0.50 -11.15 3.74
CA PRO A 30 0.92 -11.11 3.46
C PRO A 30 1.21 -10.06 2.37
N VAL A 31 2.18 -9.18 2.63
CA VAL A 31 2.53 -8.05 1.78
C VAL A 31 4.03 -7.79 1.85
N ASP A 32 4.62 -7.44 0.71
CA ASP A 32 5.95 -6.87 0.62
C ASP A 32 5.85 -5.35 0.53
N PHE A 33 6.67 -4.62 1.28
CA PHE A 33 6.72 -3.15 1.23
C PHE A 33 8.06 -2.65 0.72
N VAL A 34 7.99 -1.52 0.04
CA VAL A 34 9.14 -0.72 -0.33
C VAL A 34 9.25 0.42 0.66
N ILE A 35 10.43 0.59 1.26
CA ILE A 35 10.70 1.66 2.22
C ILE A 35 11.31 2.84 1.47
N VAL A 36 10.74 4.01 1.67
CA VAL A 36 11.07 5.24 0.96
C VAL A 36 11.31 6.35 1.98
N ASP A 37 12.35 7.15 1.77
CA ASP A 37 12.60 8.34 2.59
C ASP A 37 11.92 9.53 1.89
N ILE A 38 10.89 10.11 2.51
CA ILE A 38 10.15 11.28 2.01
C ILE A 38 10.26 12.41 3.03
N GLU A 39 10.56 13.63 2.57
CA GLU A 39 10.74 14.80 3.45
C GLU A 39 9.42 15.35 4.00
N GLU A 40 8.29 15.08 3.33
CA GLU A 40 6.97 15.61 3.67
C GLU A 40 5.98 14.50 4.08
N ASP A 41 5.19 14.84 5.10
CA ASP A 41 4.09 14.08 5.72
C ASP A 41 4.43 12.85 6.57
N VAL A 42 4.64 13.12 7.86
CA VAL A 42 4.61 12.12 8.95
C VAL A 42 3.21 11.48 9.09
N ASP A 43 2.18 12.10 8.50
CA ASP A 43 0.78 11.74 8.68
C ASP A 43 0.29 10.60 7.76
N ILE A 44 1.06 10.20 6.74
CA ILE A 44 0.72 9.05 5.87
C ILE A 44 1.84 7.99 5.89
N PRO A 45 1.91 7.17 6.95
CA PRO A 45 3.01 6.22 7.10
C PRO A 45 2.96 5.01 6.14
N ILE A 46 1.82 4.74 5.47
CA ILE A 46 1.63 3.54 4.64
C ILE A 46 0.78 3.83 3.41
N ILE A 47 1.30 3.49 2.23
CA ILE A 47 0.58 3.55 0.95
C ILE A 47 0.27 2.13 0.49
N LEU A 48 -1.02 1.83 0.31
CA LEU A 48 -1.50 0.56 -0.23
C LEU A 48 -1.60 0.64 -1.75
N GLY A 49 -0.55 0.17 -2.43
CA GLY A 49 -0.49 0.18 -3.89
C GLY A 49 -1.49 -0.78 -4.55
N ARG A 50 -1.63 -0.64 -5.88
CA ARG A 50 -2.47 -1.52 -6.72
C ARG A 50 -2.24 -3.03 -6.50
N PRO A 51 -1.00 -3.54 -6.31
CA PRO A 51 -0.79 -4.95 -6.02
C PRO A 51 -1.52 -5.43 -4.76
N PHE A 52 -1.45 -4.66 -3.67
CA PHE A 52 -2.18 -4.99 -2.43
C PHE A 52 -3.69 -4.99 -2.65
N LEU A 53 -4.20 -3.96 -3.33
CA LEU A 53 -5.63 -3.83 -3.64
C LEU A 53 -6.13 -5.00 -4.50
N ALA A 54 -5.32 -5.50 -5.43
CA ALA A 54 -5.65 -6.68 -6.23
C ALA A 54 -5.69 -7.95 -5.38
N THR A 55 -4.67 -8.19 -4.53
CA THR A 55 -4.61 -9.35 -3.63
C THR A 55 -5.79 -9.41 -2.67
N SER A 56 -6.19 -8.26 -2.11
CA SER A 56 -7.30 -8.15 -1.17
C SER A 56 -8.67 -8.01 -1.84
N ARG A 57 -8.73 -8.10 -3.18
CA ARG A 57 -9.95 -7.90 -3.99
C ARG A 57 -10.72 -6.65 -3.56
N ALA A 58 -9.98 -5.55 -3.39
CA ALA A 58 -10.49 -4.31 -2.85
C ALA A 58 -11.61 -3.73 -3.74
N ILE A 59 -12.70 -3.30 -3.10
CA ILE A 59 -13.73 -2.46 -3.71
C ILE A 59 -13.62 -1.10 -3.06
N ILE A 60 -13.39 -0.07 -3.88
CA ILE A 60 -13.32 1.32 -3.46
C ILE A 60 -14.60 2.00 -3.91
N ASP A 61 -15.44 2.39 -2.95
CA ASP A 61 -16.62 3.21 -3.20
C ASP A 61 -16.27 4.66 -2.85
N MET A 62 -16.05 5.47 -3.90
CA MET A 62 -15.60 6.86 -3.76
C MET A 62 -16.69 7.78 -3.19
N GLU A 63 -17.96 7.49 -3.50
CA GLU A 63 -19.08 8.30 -3.03
C GLU A 63 -19.33 8.09 -1.54
N LYS A 64 -19.17 6.85 -1.06
CA LYS A 64 -19.34 6.50 0.35
C LYS A 64 -18.07 6.62 1.19
N GLU A 65 -16.94 6.93 0.56
CA GLU A 65 -15.61 6.92 1.19
C GLU A 65 -15.29 5.57 1.86
N GLU A 66 -15.74 4.47 1.24
CA GLU A 66 -15.59 3.12 1.79
C GLU A 66 -14.54 2.30 1.04
N LEU A 67 -13.62 1.70 1.79
CA LEU A 67 -12.74 0.62 1.32
C LEU A 67 -13.22 -0.72 1.87
N LYS A 68 -13.61 -1.63 0.97
CA LYS A 68 -14.00 -3.00 1.30
C LYS A 68 -12.92 -3.97 0.86
N LEU A 69 -12.34 -4.69 1.81
CA LEU A 69 -11.33 -5.72 1.59
C LEU A 69 -11.95 -7.10 1.81
N ARG A 70 -11.44 -8.11 1.12
CA ARG A 70 -11.88 -9.51 1.23
C ARG A 70 -10.68 -10.44 1.27
N MET A 71 -10.81 -11.53 2.02
CA MET A 71 -9.79 -12.56 2.14
C MET A 71 -10.43 -13.91 1.84
N GLY A 72 -9.80 -14.70 0.96
CA GLY A 72 -10.35 -16.00 0.54
C GLY A 72 -11.53 -15.89 -0.44
N ASN A 73 -12.10 -17.06 -0.76
CA ASN A 73 -13.34 -17.20 -1.52
C ASN A 73 -14.53 -17.33 -0.57
#